data_AF-A0A6N6KHM4-F1
#
_entry.id   AF-A0A6N6KHM4-F1
#
_cell.length_a   1.000
_cell.length_b   1.000
_cell.length_c   1.000
_cell.angle_alpha   90.00
_cell.angle_beta   90.00
_cell.angle_gamma   90.00
#
_symmetry.space_group_name_H-M   'P 1'
#
loop_
_entity.id
_entity.type
_entity.pdbx_description
1 polymer ?
#
loop_
_entity_poly.entity_id
_entity_poly.type
_entity_poly.pdbx_seq_one_letter_code
_entity_poly.pdbx_strand_id
1 'polypeptide(L)'
;WVSLHNGGGVGWGEVINGGFGMLLDGSEDAARRLQSMLFWDVNNGIARRSWARNEGAIFSAKRAMESTPDLTITIPNLADEKVIEGAL
;
A
#
# COMPACT_ATOMS: atom_id res chain seq x y z
N TRP A 1 9.76 5.92 -15.57
CA TRP A 1 9.04 4.88 -16.32
C TRP A 1 8.34 3.96 -15.33
N VAL A 2 7.35 3.19 -15.79
CA VAL A 2 6.62 2.20 -14.99
C VAL A 2 6.59 0.88 -15.75
N SER A 3 6.45 -0.23 -15.04
CA SER A 3 6.33 -1.57 -15.63
C SER A 3 5.29 -2.41 -14.89
N LEU A 4 4.64 -3.30 -15.65
CA LEU A 4 3.70 -4.29 -15.14
C LEU A 4 3.99 -5.62 -15.85
N HIS A 5 4.34 -6.64 -15.07
CA HIS A 5 4.78 -7.94 -15.57
C HIS A 5 3.83 -9.05 -15.10
N ASN A 6 3.86 -10.17 -15.81
CA ASN A 6 3.17 -11.40 -15.46
C ASN A 6 4.19 -12.46 -15.02
N GLY A 7 4.15 -12.84 -13.74
CA GLY A 7 4.88 -13.99 -13.22
C GLY A 7 6.30 -13.72 -12.72
N GLY A 8 6.66 -12.48 -12.43
CA GLY A 8 7.96 -12.16 -11.85
C GLY A 8 8.20 -12.90 -10.53
N GLY A 9 9.33 -13.58 -10.42
CA GLY A 9 9.73 -14.34 -9.23
C GLY A 9 9.20 -15.77 -9.17
N VAL A 10 7.91 -15.99 -9.41
CA VAL A 10 7.25 -17.29 -9.18
C VAL A 10 6.78 -18.05 -10.44
N GLY A 11 6.84 -17.43 -11.62
CA GLY A 11 6.44 -18.06 -12.88
C GLY A 11 5.14 -17.51 -13.47
N TRP A 12 4.97 -17.71 -14.78
CA TRP A 12 3.89 -17.14 -15.59
C TRP A 12 2.50 -17.53 -15.06
N GLY A 13 1.63 -16.53 -14.82
CA GLY A 13 0.23 -16.73 -14.40
C GLY A 13 -0.01 -16.69 -12.90
N GLU A 14 1.02 -16.83 -12.07
CA GLU A 14 0.86 -16.95 -10.61
C GLU A 14 0.79 -15.60 -9.89
N VAL A 15 1.45 -14.57 -10.42
CA VAL A 15 1.49 -13.23 -9.81
C VAL A 15 1.47 -12.14 -10.89
N ILE A 16 0.79 -11.04 -10.58
CA ILE A 16 0.92 -9.76 -11.28
C ILE A 16 1.82 -8.86 -10.44
N ASN A 17 2.97 -8.46 -10.96
CA ASN A 17 3.94 -7.63 -10.24
C ASN A 17 4.31 -6.39 -11.06
N GLY A 18 4.42 -5.25 -10.38
CA GLY A 18 4.76 -3.97 -10.99
C GLY A 18 5.99 -3.34 -10.35
N GLY A 19 6.55 -2.35 -11.04
CA GLY A 19 7.65 -1.55 -10.54
C GLY A 19 7.75 -0.22 -11.29
N PHE A 20 8.66 0.63 -10.85
CA PHE A 20 8.94 1.89 -11.51
C PHE A 20 10.43 2.18 -11.48
N GLY A 21 10.86 3.09 -12.35
CA GLY A 21 12.13 3.77 -12.18
C GLY A 21 11.97 5.26 -12.41
N MET A 22 12.68 6.04 -11.61
CA MET A 22 12.60 7.49 -11.59
C MET A 22 14.00 8.07 -11.65
N LEU A 23 14.22 8.99 -12.60
CA LEU A 23 15.46 9.76 -12.69
C LEU A 23 15.43 10.88 -11.65
N LEU A 24 16.50 10.98 -10.87
CA LEU A 24 16.74 12.10 -9.96
C LEU A 24 17.88 12.92 -10.54
N ASP A 25 17.53 13.98 -11.25
CA ASP A 25 18.48 14.88 -11.93
C ASP A 25 18.83 16.13 -11.10
N GLY A 26 18.30 16.23 -9.87
CA GLY A 26 18.50 17.38 -8.98
C GLY A 26 17.54 18.55 -9.23
N SER A 27 16.60 18.44 -10.18
CA SER A 27 15.60 19.47 -10.42
C SER A 27 14.48 19.49 -9.36
N GLU A 28 13.88 20.66 -9.16
CA GLU A 28 12.68 20.82 -8.32
C GLU A 28 11.51 19.96 -8.81
N ASP A 29 11.39 19.75 -10.12
CA ASP A 29 10.35 18.89 -10.67
C ASP A 29 10.58 17.41 -10.32
N ALA A 30 11.83 16.95 -10.34
CA ALA A 30 12.17 15.61 -9.86
C ALA A 30 11.86 15.44 -8.37
N ALA A 31 12.17 16.45 -7.54
CA ALA A 31 11.84 16.43 -6.11
C ALA A 31 10.32 16.32 -5.85
N ARG A 32 9.52 17.14 -6.56
CA ARG A 32 8.06 17.10 -6.49
C ARG A 32 7.49 15.74 -6.91
N ARG A 33 7.97 15.17 -8.02
CA ARG A 33 7.55 13.84 -8.51
C ARG A 33 7.94 12.73 -7.54
N LEU A 34 9.15 12.79 -6.97
CA LEU A 34 9.65 11.82 -6.01
C LEU A 34 8.77 11.74 -4.77
N GLN A 35 8.44 12.89 -4.18
CA GLN A 35 7.58 12.97 -3.00
C GLN A 35 6.20 12.36 -3.28
N SER A 36 5.56 12.73 -4.38
CA SER A 36 4.25 12.20 -4.75
C SER A 36 4.27 10.69 -5.04
N MET A 37 5.28 10.23 -5.79
CA MET A 37 5.36 8.85 -6.24
C MET A 37 5.66 7.89 -5.10
N LEU A 38 6.68 8.17 -4.27
CA LEU A 38 7.00 7.31 -3.13
C LEU A 38 5.88 7.32 -2.09
N PHE A 39 5.23 8.46 -1.89
CA PHE A 39 4.09 8.54 -1.00
C PHE A 39 2.98 7.58 -1.43
N TRP A 40 2.63 7.54 -2.72
CA TRP A 40 1.62 6.63 -3.23
C TRP A 40 2.07 5.17 -3.23
N ASP A 41 3.27 4.86 -3.77
CA ASP A 41 3.75 3.50 -3.96
C ASP A 41 3.80 2.70 -2.65
N VAL A 42 4.18 3.36 -1.56
CA VAL A 42 4.21 2.77 -0.22
C VAL A 42 2.82 2.75 0.42
N ASN A 43 2.13 3.89 0.51
CA ASN A 43 0.89 3.97 1.27
C ASN A 43 -0.25 3.17 0.63
N ASN A 44 -0.27 2.99 -0.69
CA ASN A 44 -1.24 2.12 -1.35
C ASN A 44 -1.11 0.66 -0.87
N GLY A 45 0.13 0.16 -0.77
CA GLY A 45 0.41 -1.16 -0.22
C GLY A 45 0.01 -1.29 1.25
N ILE A 46 0.30 -0.28 2.07
CA ILE A 46 -0.11 -0.21 3.48
C ILE A 46 -1.63 -0.23 3.59
N ALA A 47 -2.33 0.60 2.83
CA ALA A 47 -3.80 0.68 2.85
C ALA A 47 -4.43 -0.67 2.50
N ARG A 48 -3.98 -1.32 1.42
CA ARG A 48 -4.53 -2.63 1.00
C ARG A 48 -4.24 -3.74 2.00
N ARG A 49 -3.03 -3.77 2.58
CA ARG A 49 -2.67 -4.77 3.61
C ARG A 49 -3.39 -4.53 4.94
N SER A 50 -3.58 -3.26 5.31
CA SER A 50 -4.39 -2.85 6.45
C SER A 50 -5.82 -3.36 6.27
N TRP A 51 -6.44 -3.12 5.11
CA TRP A 51 -7.77 -3.62 4.79
C TRP A 51 -7.87 -5.15 4.83
N ALA A 52 -6.81 -5.85 4.42
CA ALA A 52 -6.68 -7.30 4.56
C ALA A 52 -6.38 -7.77 6.01
N ARG A 53 -6.54 -6.88 7.00
CA ARG A 53 -6.43 -7.14 8.44
C ARG A 53 -5.02 -7.47 8.93
N ASN A 54 -3.98 -7.05 8.21
CA ASN A 54 -2.62 -7.19 8.72
C ASN A 54 -2.35 -6.15 9.82
N GLU A 55 -2.03 -6.62 11.04
CA GLU A 55 -1.83 -5.77 12.22
C GLU A 55 -0.76 -4.68 12.03
N GLY A 56 0.40 -5.05 11.47
CA GLY A 56 1.49 -4.11 11.22
C GLY A 56 1.10 -3.03 10.20
N ALA A 57 0.30 -3.39 9.20
CA ALA A 57 -0.21 -2.44 8.22
C ALA A 57 -1.31 -1.53 8.80
N ILE A 58 -2.19 -2.04 9.67
CA ILE A 58 -3.17 -1.20 10.39
C ILE A 58 -2.46 -0.17 11.26
N PHE A 59 -1.44 -0.60 12.02
CA PHE A 59 -0.60 0.30 12.80
C PHE A 59 0.06 1.37 11.93
N SER A 60 0.70 0.96 10.84
CA SER A 60 1.40 1.86 9.92
C SER A 60 0.44 2.83 9.24
N ALA A 61 -0.76 2.39 8.86
CA ALA A 61 -1.80 3.23 8.26
C ALA A 61 -2.25 4.34 9.23
N LYS A 62 -2.54 4.00 10.49
CA LYS A 62 -2.93 4.99 11.51
C LYS A 62 -1.83 6.04 11.71
N ARG A 63 -0.58 5.59 11.87
CA ARG A 63 0.58 6.49 12.01
C ARG A 63 0.79 7.38 10.78
N ALA A 64 0.60 6.85 9.58
CA ALA A 64 0.74 7.63 8.35
C ALA A 64 -0.34 8.71 8.21
N MET A 65 -1.57 8.44 8.66
CA MET A 65 -2.66 9.43 8.71
C MET A 65 -2.44 10.49 9.79
N GLU A 66 -1.84 10.13 10.93
CA GLU A 66 -1.43 11.11 11.96
C GLU A 66 -0.36 12.08 11.42
N SER A 67 0.60 11.59 10.64
CA SER A 67 1.67 12.43 10.07
C SER A 67 1.26 13.20 8.82
N THR A 68 0.18 12.76 8.15
CA THR A 68 -0.25 13.29 6.85
C THR A 68 -1.76 13.58 6.88
N PRO A 69 -2.18 14.79 7.27
CA PRO A 69 -3.59 15.09 7.50
C PRO A 69 -4.51 14.86 6.30
N ASP A 70 -4.01 15.01 5.07
CA ASP A 70 -4.78 14.81 3.85
C ASP A 70 -4.88 13.33 3.43
N LEU A 71 -4.17 12.43 4.12
CA LEU A 71 -4.27 10.99 3.89
C LEU A 71 -5.43 10.42 4.69
N THR A 72 -6.42 9.87 4.01
CA THR A 72 -7.51 9.11 4.63
C THR A 72 -7.50 7.68 4.12
N ILE A 73 -7.22 6.73 5.00
CA ILE A 73 -7.25 5.28 4.74
C ILE A 73 -8.40 4.66 5.53
N THR A 74 -9.26 3.89 4.87
CA THR A 74 -10.29 3.11 5.56
C THR A 74 -9.67 1.99 6.39
N ILE A 75 -9.89 2.01 7.70
CA ILE A 75 -9.43 0.96 8.62
C ILE A 75 -10.53 -0.11 8.75
N PRO A 76 -10.21 -1.41 8.63
CA PRO A 76 -11.22 -2.45 8.78
C PRO A 76 -11.71 -2.54 10.22
N ASN A 77 -13.01 -2.75 10.39
CA ASN A 77 -13.57 -3.22 11.65
C ASN A 77 -13.43 -4.74 11.70
N LEU A 78 -12.78 -5.25 12.74
CA LEU A 78 -12.64 -6.69 12.95
C LEU A 78 -13.94 -7.23 13.54
N ALA A 79 -14.44 -8.33 12.97
CA ALA A 79 -15.62 -9.01 13.48
C ALA A 79 -15.26 -9.79 14.76
N ASP A 80 -16.22 -9.90 15.67
CA ASP A 80 -16.08 -10.72 16.88
C ASP A 80 -16.14 -12.21 16.51
N GLU A 81 -15.08 -12.94 16.84
CA GLU A 81 -14.97 -14.37 16.58
C GLU A 81 -16.10 -15.16 17.24
N LYS A 82 -16.55 -14.77 18.44
CA LYS A 82 -17.65 -15.46 19.13
C LYS A 82 -18.97 -15.34 18.38
N VAL A 83 -19.20 -14.19 17.74
CA VAL A 83 -20.41 -13.96 16.94
C VAL A 83 -20.35 -14.80 15.66
N ILE A 84 -19.17 -14.94 15.06
CA ILE A 84 -18.98 -15.79 13.87
C ILE A 84 -19.17 -17.26 14.25
N GLU A 85 -18.51 -17.74 15.30
CA GLU A 85 -18.60 -19.13 15.77
C GLU A 85 -20.03 -19.51 16.16
N GLY A 86 -20.78 -18.60 16.80
CA GLY A 86 -22.17 -18.85 17.16
C GLY A 86 -23.14 -18.88 15.98
N ALA A 87 -22.72 -18.45 14.79
CA ALA A 87 -23.54 -18.42 13.57
C ALA A 87 -23.23 -19.57 12.59
N LEU A 88 -22.14 -20.32 12.81
CA LEU A 88 -21.74 -21.50 12.06
C LEU A 88 -22.27 -22.79 12.73
#